data_AF-A0A962P0F6-F1
#
_entry.id   AF-A0A962P0F6-F1
#
_cell.length_a   1.000
_cell.length_b   1.000
_cell.length_c   1.000
_cell.angle_alpha   90.00
_cell.angle_beta   90.00
_cell.angle_gamma   90.00
#
_symmetry.space_group_name_H-M   'P 1'
#
loop_
_entity.id
_entity.type
_entity.pdbx_description
1 polymer ?
#
loop_
_entity_poly.entity_id
_entity_poly.type
_entity_poly.pdbx_seq_one_letter_code
_entity_poly.pdbx_strand_id
1 'polypeptide(L)'
;FPEVFAEGKVDFEALRETLGEYVEDKQERYSFTWHGKGRARRIAQTPSAGTLLPCPEESVDWDTTQNLFVEGDNLEVLKLLQKSYHRRVKMIYIDPPYNTGKEFIYPDKYQDNLATYLRYTGQVDGEGFKLSSNAESSGRYHTNWLNMMYPRLKLARNLLRDDGAIFVSIDDHEAHNLRYLLDEIFGPENFLVQFSW
;
A
#
# COMPACT_ATOMS: atom_id res chain seq x y z
N PHE A 1 7.95 24.80 11.99
CA PHE A 1 6.80 25.71 11.92
C PHE A 1 5.90 25.57 13.14
N PRO A 2 6.40 25.85 14.36
CA PRO A 2 5.54 25.87 15.57
C PRO A 2 4.38 26.88 15.42
N GLU A 3 4.57 27.95 14.64
CA GLU A 3 3.55 28.94 14.29
C GLU A 3 2.32 28.40 13.54
N VAL A 4 2.40 27.19 12.96
CA VAL A 4 1.29 26.55 12.24
C VAL A 4 0.32 25.81 13.18
N PHE A 5 0.69 25.65 14.45
CA PHE A 5 -0.13 24.91 15.41
C PHE A 5 -0.71 25.86 16.45
N ALA A 6 -2.03 26.06 16.37
CA ALA A 6 -2.79 26.82 17.37
C ALA A 6 -3.75 25.86 18.10
N GLU A 7 -3.67 25.80 19.43
CA GLU A 7 -4.58 25.02 20.29
C GLU A 7 -4.69 23.53 19.91
N GLY A 8 -3.60 22.93 19.42
CA GLY A 8 -3.58 21.52 19.01
C GLY A 8 -4.27 21.25 17.67
N LYS A 9 -4.66 22.29 16.93
CA LYS A 9 -5.16 22.21 15.56
C LYS A 9 -4.16 22.86 14.60
N VAL A 10 -4.18 22.41 13.35
CA VAL A 10 -3.37 22.99 12.27
C VAL A 10 -4.09 24.24 11.79
N ASP A 11 -3.43 25.39 11.90
CA ASP A 11 -3.83 26.62 11.24
C ASP A 11 -3.39 26.55 9.78
N PHE A 12 -4.35 26.31 8.90
CA PHE A 12 -4.10 26.20 7.46
C PHE A 12 -3.76 27.53 6.80
N GLU A 13 -4.10 28.67 7.41
CA GLU A 13 -3.73 29.99 6.90
C GLU A 13 -2.26 30.27 7.23
N ALA A 14 -1.86 30.09 8.50
CA ALA A 14 -0.46 30.21 8.92
C ALA A 14 0.46 29.22 8.15
N LEU A 15 -0.02 28.00 7.87
CA LEU A 15 0.71 27.03 7.04
C LEU A 15 0.90 27.53 5.61
N ARG A 16 -0.14 28.12 5.00
CA ARG A 16 -0.05 28.64 3.63
C ARG A 16 0.90 29.84 3.55
N GLU A 17 0.85 30.75 4.52
CA GLU A 17 1.78 31.88 4.60
C GLU A 17 3.23 31.41 4.77
N THR A 18 3.45 30.43 5.65
CA THR A 18 4.78 29.89 5.91
C THR A 18 5.38 29.17 4.70
N LEU A 19 4.54 28.50 3.91
CA LEU A 19 4.97 27.81 2.68
C LEU A 19 5.19 28.77 1.50
N GLY A 20 4.88 30.06 1.67
CA GLY A 20 4.86 31.06 0.60
C GLY A 20 3.68 30.84 -0.36
N GLU A 21 3.17 31.92 -0.97
CA GLU A 21 2.14 31.87 -2.00
C GLU A 21 2.65 31.20 -3.29
N TYR A 22 2.88 29.88 -3.25
CA TYR A 22 2.97 29.02 -4.42
C TYR A 22 1.78 28.07 -4.38
N VAL A 23 0.58 28.64 -4.45
CA VAL A 23 -0.60 27.88 -4.85
C VAL A 23 -0.61 27.85 -6.36
N GLU A 24 0.33 27.09 -6.95
CA GLU A 24 0.26 26.77 -8.37
C GLU A 24 -1.05 26.03 -8.67
N ASP A 25 -1.60 26.29 -9.85
CA ASP A 25 -2.89 25.78 -10.28
C ASP A 25 -2.94 24.25 -10.18
N LYS A 26 -3.78 23.75 -9.27
CA LYS A 26 -3.92 22.31 -8.99
C LYS A 26 -4.36 21.50 -10.22
N GLN A 27 -4.94 22.17 -11.23
CA GLN A 27 -5.56 21.52 -12.38
C GLN A 27 -4.58 21.00 -13.43
N GLU A 28 -3.33 21.50 -13.47
CA GLU A 28 -2.36 21.13 -14.52
C GLU A 28 -1.17 20.31 -14.02
N ARG A 29 -1.09 20.00 -12.71
CA ARG A 29 -0.02 19.15 -12.18
C ARG A 29 -0.27 17.69 -12.55
N TYR A 30 0.74 17.06 -13.16
CA TYR A 30 0.75 15.62 -13.38
C TYR A 30 0.51 14.89 -12.04
N SER A 31 -0.55 14.08 -11.98
CA SER A 31 -0.88 13.33 -10.78
C SER A 31 -1.32 11.92 -11.14
N PHE A 32 -0.66 10.93 -10.53
CA PHE A 32 -1.11 9.54 -10.58
C PHE A 32 -2.32 9.39 -9.67
N THR A 33 -3.48 8.98 -10.20
CA THR A 33 -4.73 8.89 -9.43
C THR A 33 -5.54 7.66 -9.81
N TRP A 34 -6.21 7.06 -8.83
CA TRP A 34 -7.11 5.92 -9.02
C TRP A 34 -8.22 5.91 -7.97
N HIS A 35 -9.29 5.17 -8.25
CA HIS A 35 -10.42 5.07 -7.33
C HIS A 35 -10.04 4.31 -6.05
N GLY A 36 -10.19 4.95 -4.88
CA GLY A 36 -9.84 4.33 -3.59
C GLY A 36 -8.47 4.72 -3.04
N LYS A 37 -7.65 5.47 -3.79
CA LYS A 37 -6.35 6.02 -3.33
C LYS A 37 -6.41 6.67 -1.94
N GLY A 38 -7.41 7.53 -1.70
CA GLY A 38 -7.61 8.17 -0.40
C GLY A 38 -7.92 7.19 0.73
N ARG A 39 -8.65 6.11 0.46
CA ARG A 39 -8.90 5.02 1.43
C ARG A 39 -7.62 4.23 1.68
N ALA A 40 -6.89 3.84 0.63
CA ALA A 40 -5.61 3.15 0.73
C ALA A 40 -4.59 3.92 1.60
N ARG A 41 -4.50 5.25 1.41
CA ARG A 41 -3.67 6.12 2.25
C ARG A 41 -4.08 6.13 3.71
N ARG A 42 -5.39 6.17 4.01
CA ARG A 42 -5.89 6.11 5.39
C ARG A 42 -5.59 4.76 6.04
N ILE A 43 -5.73 3.66 5.32
CA ILE A 43 -5.44 2.30 5.82
C ILE A 43 -3.98 2.17 6.27
N ALA A 44 -3.03 2.77 5.53
CA ALA A 44 -1.61 2.78 5.94
C ALA A 44 -1.36 3.56 7.23
N GLN A 45 -2.28 4.46 7.61
CA GLN A 45 -2.18 5.29 8.82
C GLN A 45 -3.02 4.76 9.98
N THR A 46 -3.86 3.74 9.76
CA THR A 46 -4.62 3.15 10.86
C THR A 46 -3.71 2.30 11.75
N PRO A 47 -3.88 2.35 13.08
CA PRO A 47 -3.22 1.42 13.98
C PRO A 47 -3.54 -0.03 13.62
N SER A 48 -2.62 -0.94 13.97
CA SER A 48 -2.92 -2.37 13.86
C SER A 48 -4.02 -2.75 14.84
N ALA A 49 -4.88 -3.69 14.44
CA ALA A 49 -5.92 -4.26 15.30
C ALA A 49 -5.43 -5.46 16.12
N GLY A 50 -4.22 -5.97 15.85
CA GLY A 50 -3.68 -7.18 16.44
C GLY A 50 -2.41 -6.95 17.28
N THR A 51 -1.81 -8.06 17.69
CA THR A 51 -0.48 -8.12 18.32
C THR A 51 0.26 -9.36 17.80
N LEU A 52 1.59 -9.35 17.89
CA LEU A 52 2.39 -10.54 17.60
C LEU A 52 2.40 -11.47 18.82
N LEU A 53 2.20 -12.77 18.58
CA LEU A 53 2.29 -13.82 19.59
C LEU A 53 3.52 -14.69 19.30
N PRO A 54 4.45 -14.84 20.26
CA PRO A 54 5.54 -15.81 20.19
C PRO A 54 5.02 -17.24 20.03
N CYS A 55 5.64 -18.03 19.14
CA CYS A 55 5.36 -19.46 18.96
C CYS A 55 6.65 -20.30 19.12
N PRO A 56 7.15 -20.52 20.35
CA PRO A 56 8.42 -21.24 20.57
C PRO A 56 8.41 -22.67 20.02
N GLU A 57 7.28 -23.36 20.12
CA GLU A 57 7.13 -24.77 19.73
C GLU A 57 7.32 -25.01 18.22
N GLU A 58 6.99 -24.00 17.39
CA GLU A 58 7.15 -24.05 15.93
C GLU A 58 8.43 -23.33 15.46
N SER A 59 9.16 -22.73 16.40
CA SER A 59 10.36 -21.97 16.08
C SER A 59 11.59 -22.88 16.03
N VAL A 60 12.44 -22.64 15.04
CA VAL A 60 13.75 -23.27 14.94
C VAL A 60 14.76 -22.38 15.66
N ASP A 61 15.57 -22.99 16.55
CA ASP A 61 16.65 -22.31 17.27
C ASP A 61 16.18 -21.07 18.07
N TRP A 62 15.07 -21.18 18.80
CA TRP A 62 14.37 -20.08 19.50
C TRP A 62 15.30 -19.10 20.25
N ASP A 63 16.27 -19.62 21.01
CA ASP A 63 17.15 -18.80 21.85
C ASP A 63 18.34 -18.17 21.09
N THR A 64 18.67 -18.64 19.88
CA THR A 64 19.90 -18.26 19.17
C THR A 64 19.66 -17.65 17.79
N THR A 65 18.51 -17.89 17.18
CA THR A 65 18.18 -17.36 15.85
C THR A 65 18.07 -15.84 15.88
N GLN A 66 18.60 -15.21 14.82
CA GLN A 66 18.38 -13.79 14.54
C GLN A 66 17.33 -13.58 13.44
N ASN A 67 16.74 -14.68 12.94
CA ASN A 67 15.75 -14.67 11.89
C ASN A 67 14.35 -14.66 12.50
N LEU A 68 13.44 -13.93 11.85
CA LEU A 68 12.04 -13.85 12.27
C LEU A 68 11.15 -14.30 11.13
N PHE A 69 10.27 -15.25 11.42
CA PHE A 69 9.15 -15.61 10.57
C PHE A 69 7.86 -15.13 11.25
N VAL A 70 6.98 -14.46 10.50
CA VAL A 70 5.71 -13.95 11.01
C VAL A 70 4.60 -14.43 10.10
N GLU A 71 3.63 -15.14 10.68
CA GLU A 71 2.42 -15.54 10.00
C GLU A 71 1.31 -14.50 10.19
N GLY A 72 0.63 -14.12 9.11
CA GLY A 72 -0.51 -13.21 9.14
C GLY A 72 -0.65 -12.38 7.88
N ASP A 73 -1.66 -11.52 7.85
CA ASP A 73 -1.79 -10.53 6.78
C ASP A 73 -0.63 -9.53 6.85
N ASN A 74 0.12 -9.43 5.76
CA ASN A 74 1.34 -8.64 5.69
C ASN A 74 1.12 -7.15 6.00
N LEU A 75 -0.05 -6.58 5.72
CA LEU A 75 -0.34 -5.18 6.00
C LEU A 75 -0.44 -4.96 7.52
N GLU A 76 -1.12 -5.84 8.24
CA GLU A 76 -1.19 -5.77 9.71
C GLU A 76 0.16 -6.04 10.35
N VAL A 77 0.92 -7.01 9.85
CA VAL A 77 2.29 -7.28 10.31
C VAL A 77 3.20 -6.06 10.10
N LEU A 78 3.18 -5.46 8.91
CA LEU A 78 3.98 -4.27 8.61
C LEU A 78 3.65 -3.10 9.52
N LYS A 79 2.38 -2.92 9.93
CA LYS A 79 1.97 -1.90 10.92
C LYS A 79 2.58 -2.16 12.29
N LEU A 80 2.60 -3.41 12.75
CA LEU A 80 3.18 -3.79 14.04
C LEU A 80 4.70 -3.57 14.06
N LEU A 81 5.37 -3.89 12.95
CA LEU A 81 6.81 -3.73 12.81
C LEU A 81 7.26 -2.26 12.74
N GLN A 82 6.36 -1.31 12.45
CA GLN A 82 6.70 0.12 12.34
C GLN A 82 7.44 0.64 13.58
N LYS A 83 7.04 0.24 14.80
CA LYS A 83 7.64 0.79 16.04
C LYS A 83 9.08 0.31 16.24
N SER A 84 9.34 -0.98 16.02
CA SER A 84 10.62 -1.59 16.35
C SER A 84 11.65 -1.51 15.22
N TYR A 85 11.18 -1.47 13.97
CA TYR A 85 12.01 -1.58 12.77
C TYR A 85 11.98 -0.33 11.88
N HIS A 86 11.48 0.81 12.39
CA HIS A 86 11.53 2.08 11.67
C HIS A 86 12.98 2.40 11.23
N ARG A 87 13.18 2.57 9.92
CA ARG A 87 14.50 2.83 9.32
C ARG A 87 15.59 1.85 9.76
N ARG A 88 15.29 0.56 9.91
CA ARG A 88 16.28 -0.47 10.26
C ARG A 88 16.55 -1.48 9.16
N VAL A 89 15.67 -1.59 8.17
CA VAL A 89 15.78 -2.58 7.10
C VAL A 89 16.73 -2.08 6.00
N LYS A 90 17.74 -2.89 5.65
CA LYS A 90 18.70 -2.57 4.59
C LYS A 90 18.20 -2.95 3.19
N MET A 91 17.49 -4.06 3.08
CA MET A 91 16.99 -4.57 1.81
C MET A 91 15.60 -5.17 1.99
N ILE A 92 14.71 -4.87 1.07
CA ILE A 92 13.40 -5.52 0.96
C ILE A 92 13.33 -6.17 -0.41
N TYR A 93 12.93 -7.43 -0.47
CA TYR A 93 12.56 -8.11 -1.70
C TYR A 93 11.14 -8.63 -1.57
N ILE A 94 10.29 -8.37 -2.57
CA ILE A 94 8.92 -8.87 -2.62
C ILE A 94 8.58 -9.39 -4.01
N ASP A 95 7.72 -10.40 -4.04
CA ASP A 95 7.15 -10.99 -5.24
C ASP A 95 5.61 -10.94 -5.13
N PRO A 96 5.00 -9.75 -5.34
CA PRO A 96 3.55 -9.58 -5.24
C PRO A 96 2.82 -10.35 -6.35
N PRO A 97 1.50 -10.58 -6.24
CA PRO A 97 0.74 -11.18 -7.33
C PRO A 97 0.75 -10.28 -8.58
N TYR A 98 0.97 -10.86 -9.76
CA TYR A 98 1.18 -10.12 -11.02
C TYR A 98 -0.11 -9.65 -11.69
N ASN A 99 -1.27 -10.02 -11.14
CA ASN A 99 -2.57 -9.60 -11.67
C ASN A 99 -2.81 -10.06 -13.13
N THR A 100 -2.60 -11.35 -13.40
CA THR A 100 -2.74 -11.99 -14.74
C THR A 100 -4.17 -12.48 -15.06
N GLY A 101 -5.18 -12.02 -14.33
CA GLY A 101 -6.59 -12.41 -14.48
C GLY A 101 -6.98 -13.79 -13.93
N LYS A 102 -6.03 -14.70 -13.71
CA LYS A 102 -6.31 -16.07 -13.22
C LYS A 102 -6.31 -16.22 -11.70
N GLU A 103 -5.62 -15.34 -10.98
CA GLU A 103 -5.29 -15.57 -9.55
C GLU A 103 -5.53 -14.38 -8.61
N PHE A 104 -6.17 -13.28 -9.05
CA PHE A 104 -6.37 -12.14 -8.16
C PHE A 104 -7.76 -12.11 -7.49
N ILE A 105 -7.87 -12.78 -6.33
CA ILE A 105 -8.94 -12.54 -5.36
C ILE A 105 -8.26 -12.15 -4.04
N TYR A 106 -8.04 -10.86 -3.81
CA TYR A 106 -7.65 -10.35 -2.49
C TYR A 106 -8.87 -9.67 -1.85
N PRO A 107 -9.66 -10.38 -1.02
CA PRO A 107 -10.72 -9.75 -0.28
C PRO A 107 -10.04 -9.05 0.90
N ASP A 108 -9.69 -7.78 0.75
CA ASP A 108 -9.35 -6.89 1.88
C ASP A 108 -10.61 -6.79 2.77
N LYS A 109 -10.84 -7.82 3.60
CA LYS A 109 -11.99 -7.91 4.51
C LYS A 109 -11.72 -7.03 5.72
N TYR A 110 -11.80 -5.72 5.52
CA TYR A 110 -12.22 -4.83 6.59
C TYR A 110 -13.35 -3.93 6.07
N GLN A 111 -14.56 -4.40 6.40
CA GLN A 111 -15.85 -3.70 6.47
C GLN A 111 -16.77 -3.60 5.25
N ASP A 112 -16.49 -4.22 4.11
CA ASP A 112 -17.55 -4.42 3.10
C ASP A 112 -17.64 -5.89 2.70
N ASN A 113 -18.79 -6.49 3.02
CA ASN A 113 -19.18 -7.78 2.47
C ASN A 113 -19.00 -7.71 0.95
N LEU A 114 -18.36 -8.71 0.36
CA LEU A 114 -18.31 -8.93 -1.08
C LEU A 114 -19.70 -8.76 -1.73
N ALA A 115 -20.76 -9.11 -0.98
CA ALA A 115 -22.16 -8.88 -1.33
C ALA A 115 -22.52 -7.39 -1.58
N THR A 116 -21.99 -6.44 -0.80
CA THR A 116 -22.26 -5.00 -0.95
C THR A 116 -21.64 -4.44 -2.24
N TYR A 117 -20.41 -4.86 -2.56
CA TYR A 117 -19.72 -4.50 -3.79
C TYR A 117 -20.43 -5.06 -5.02
N LEU A 118 -20.81 -6.34 -4.98
CA LEU A 118 -21.53 -7.01 -6.06
C LEU A 118 -22.89 -6.38 -6.36
N ARG A 119 -23.60 -5.89 -5.31
CA ARG A 119 -24.90 -5.21 -5.44
C ARG A 119 -24.77 -3.80 -6.03
N TYR A 120 -23.76 -3.02 -5.61
CA TYR A 120 -23.54 -1.66 -6.10
C TYR A 120 -22.95 -1.59 -7.51
N THR A 121 -22.22 -2.63 -7.93
CA THR A 121 -21.61 -2.70 -9.26
C THR A 121 -22.53 -3.26 -10.34
N GLY A 122 -23.76 -3.67 -9.97
CA GLY A 122 -24.75 -4.23 -10.90
C GLY A 122 -24.46 -5.67 -11.34
N GLN A 123 -23.65 -6.41 -10.59
CA GLN A 123 -23.11 -7.73 -10.98
C GLN A 123 -23.88 -8.92 -10.38
N VAL A 124 -25.10 -8.69 -9.89
CA VAL A 124 -26.01 -9.74 -9.43
C VAL A 124 -27.40 -9.45 -9.97
N ASP A 125 -27.93 -10.34 -10.78
CA ASP A 125 -29.35 -10.34 -11.09
C ASP A 125 -30.13 -11.03 -9.96
N GLY A 126 -31.44 -10.81 -9.89
CA GLY A 126 -32.31 -11.24 -8.77
C GLY A 126 -32.30 -12.74 -8.41
N GLU A 127 -31.65 -13.58 -9.21
CA GLU A 127 -31.58 -15.05 -9.04
C GLU A 127 -30.17 -15.59 -8.71
N GLY A 128 -29.19 -14.74 -8.37
CA GLY A 128 -27.93 -15.19 -7.78
C GLY A 128 -26.95 -15.89 -8.73
N PHE A 129 -27.15 -15.81 -10.04
CA PHE A 129 -26.16 -16.25 -11.01
C PHE A 129 -25.03 -15.24 -11.16
N LYS A 130 -23.79 -15.75 -11.07
CA LYS A 130 -22.55 -15.00 -11.27
C LYS A 130 -22.43 -14.55 -12.72
N LEU A 131 -22.46 -13.25 -12.97
CA LEU A 131 -21.96 -12.65 -14.20
C LEU A 131 -20.72 -11.85 -13.85
N SER A 132 -19.53 -12.46 -14.03
CA SER A 132 -18.35 -11.73 -14.50
C SER A 132 -17.13 -12.65 -14.58
N SER A 133 -16.76 -13.01 -15.80
CA SER A 133 -15.36 -12.81 -16.18
C SER A 133 -15.10 -11.30 -16.08
N ASN A 134 -14.29 -10.87 -15.13
CA ASN A 134 -13.78 -9.50 -15.15
C ASN A 134 -12.99 -9.38 -16.45
N ALA A 135 -13.52 -8.66 -17.44
CA ALA A 135 -12.77 -8.37 -18.65
C ALA A 135 -11.49 -7.62 -18.25
N GLU A 136 -10.34 -8.06 -18.76
CA GLU A 136 -9.00 -7.45 -18.57
C GLU A 136 -9.00 -5.93 -18.81
N SER A 137 -9.98 -5.41 -19.56
CA SER A 137 -10.12 -4.01 -19.92
C SER A 137 -10.84 -3.12 -18.89
N SER A 138 -11.31 -3.65 -17.76
CA SER A 138 -11.99 -2.79 -16.78
C SER A 138 -10.97 -2.08 -15.89
N GLY A 139 -10.93 -0.74 -15.90
CA GLY A 139 -10.04 0.05 -15.03
C GLY A 139 -10.21 -0.21 -13.52
N ARG A 140 -11.24 -0.98 -13.13
CA ARG A 140 -11.44 -1.53 -11.78
C ARG A 140 -10.38 -2.59 -11.42
N TYR A 141 -9.79 -3.26 -12.39
CA TYR A 141 -8.83 -4.34 -12.19
C TYR A 141 -7.52 -3.84 -11.60
N HIS A 142 -6.86 -2.88 -12.28
CA HIS A 142 -5.66 -2.19 -11.77
C HIS A 142 -5.94 -1.45 -10.46
N THR A 143 -7.12 -0.86 -10.34
CA THR A 143 -7.54 -0.14 -9.11
C THR A 143 -7.47 -1.03 -7.87
N ASN A 144 -7.91 -2.29 -7.95
CA ASN A 144 -7.90 -3.20 -6.81
C ASN A 144 -6.47 -3.57 -6.41
N TRP A 145 -5.61 -3.86 -7.39
CA TRP A 145 -4.20 -4.14 -7.15
C TRP A 145 -3.48 -2.95 -6.54
N LEU A 146 -3.72 -1.73 -7.05
CA LEU A 146 -3.19 -0.48 -6.51
C LEU A 146 -3.64 -0.25 -5.06
N ASN A 147 -4.93 -0.49 -4.76
CA ASN A 147 -5.48 -0.36 -3.40
C ASN A 147 -4.83 -1.34 -2.42
N MET A 148 -4.47 -2.55 -2.88
CA MET A 148 -3.76 -3.55 -2.08
C MET A 148 -2.29 -3.17 -1.89
N MET A 149 -1.58 -2.80 -2.95
CA MET A 149 -0.12 -2.57 -2.93
C MET A 149 0.29 -1.26 -2.26
N TYR A 150 -0.47 -0.18 -2.48
CA TYR A 150 -0.13 1.15 -1.97
C TYR A 150 0.13 1.18 -0.46
N PRO A 151 -0.77 0.71 0.42
CA PRO A 151 -0.54 0.79 1.86
C PRO A 151 0.64 -0.07 2.31
N ARG A 152 0.87 -1.22 1.67
CA ARG A 152 1.97 -2.15 1.97
C ARG A 152 3.31 -1.52 1.62
N LEU A 153 3.45 -0.98 0.41
CA LEU A 153 4.67 -0.29 -0.02
C LEU A 153 4.92 0.99 0.78
N LYS A 154 3.86 1.71 1.19
CA LYS A 154 4.00 2.90 2.04
C LYS A 154 4.57 2.56 3.41
N LEU A 155 4.12 1.46 4.02
CA LEU A 155 4.68 0.98 5.29
C LEU A 155 6.09 0.39 5.11
N ALA A 156 6.36 -0.30 4.00
CA ALA A 156 7.69 -0.82 3.68
C ALA A 156 8.72 0.32 3.59
N ARG A 157 8.36 1.45 2.97
CA ARG A 157 9.21 2.66 2.91
C ARG A 157 9.67 3.15 4.27
N ASN A 158 8.81 3.06 5.29
CA ASN A 158 9.12 3.52 6.64
C ASN A 158 10.08 2.58 7.38
N LEU A 159 10.10 1.29 7.02
CA LEU A 159 11.02 0.31 7.60
C LEU A 159 12.42 0.43 6.98
N LEU A 160 12.48 0.85 5.71
CA LEU A 160 13.72 0.97 4.96
C LEU A 160 14.61 2.09 5.51
N ARG A 161 15.90 1.78 5.70
CA ARG A 161 16.96 2.75 5.99
C ARG A 161 17.10 3.75 4.84
N ASP A 162 17.71 4.90 5.12
CA ASP A 162 17.97 5.91 4.08
C ASP A 162 18.98 5.41 3.01
N ASP A 163 19.85 4.47 3.36
CA ASP A 163 20.76 3.76 2.45
C ASP A 163 20.23 2.38 2.00
N GLY A 164 18.94 2.09 2.25
CA GLY A 164 18.32 0.82 1.92
C GLY A 164 17.72 0.78 0.51
N ALA A 165 17.48 -0.41 -0.01
CA ALA A 165 16.87 -0.63 -1.32
C ALA A 165 15.70 -1.60 -1.26
N ILE A 166 14.70 -1.40 -2.11
CA ILE A 166 13.58 -2.32 -2.32
C ILE A 166 13.62 -2.88 -3.75
N PHE A 167 13.43 -4.18 -3.88
CA PHE A 167 13.32 -4.91 -5.13
C PHE A 167 11.93 -5.53 -5.18
N VAL A 168 11.25 -5.37 -6.32
CA VAL A 168 9.89 -5.85 -6.53
C VAL A 168 9.86 -6.59 -7.86
N SER A 169 9.55 -7.87 -7.82
CA SER A 169 9.32 -8.67 -9.02
C SER A 169 7.92 -8.38 -9.56
N ILE A 170 7.79 -8.30 -10.88
CA ILE A 170 6.52 -8.02 -11.57
C ILE A 170 6.62 -8.48 -13.02
N ASP A 171 5.48 -8.72 -13.65
CA ASP A 171 5.38 -8.86 -15.10
C ASP A 171 4.83 -7.59 -15.77
N ASP A 172 4.57 -7.68 -17.08
CA ASP A 172 4.13 -6.56 -17.90
C ASP A 172 2.74 -6.01 -17.55
N HIS A 173 1.87 -6.78 -16.85
CA HIS A 173 0.48 -6.38 -16.58
C HIS A 173 0.41 -5.17 -15.64
N GLU A 174 1.26 -5.17 -14.60
CA GLU A 174 1.27 -4.13 -13.56
C GLU A 174 2.58 -3.37 -13.47
N ALA A 175 3.59 -3.68 -14.32
CA ALA A 175 4.89 -3.00 -14.30
C ALA A 175 4.77 -1.47 -14.33
N HIS A 176 3.91 -0.93 -15.19
CA HIS A 176 3.69 0.52 -15.30
C HIS A 176 3.02 1.12 -14.06
N ASN A 177 2.02 0.45 -13.50
CA ASN A 177 1.31 0.88 -12.29
C ASN A 177 2.21 0.81 -11.06
N LEU A 178 2.98 -0.28 -10.93
CA LEU A 178 4.00 -0.43 -9.90
C LEU A 178 5.01 0.70 -9.99
N ARG A 179 5.47 1.03 -11.19
CA ARG A 179 6.44 2.11 -11.41
C ARG A 179 5.93 3.44 -10.87
N TYR A 180 4.73 3.86 -11.28
CA TYR A 180 4.14 5.11 -10.80
C TYR A 180 3.89 5.11 -9.29
N LEU A 181 3.51 3.96 -8.74
CA LEU A 181 3.27 3.82 -7.31
C LEU A 181 4.58 3.90 -6.50
N LEU A 182 5.68 3.33 -7.00
CA LEU A 182 7.00 3.48 -6.40
C LEU A 182 7.48 4.93 -6.50
N ASP A 183 7.28 5.60 -7.64
CA ASP A 183 7.64 7.02 -7.80
C ASP A 183 6.90 7.92 -6.81
N GLU A 184 5.61 7.66 -6.59
CA GLU A 184 4.82 8.41 -5.62
C GLU A 184 5.29 8.17 -4.17
N ILE A 185 5.71 6.95 -3.82
CA ILE A 185 6.05 6.59 -2.45
C ILE A 185 7.50 6.92 -2.10
N PHE A 186 8.41 6.68 -3.04
CA PHE A 186 9.86 6.79 -2.85
C PHE A 186 10.45 8.04 -3.50
N GLY A 187 9.74 8.69 -4.42
CA GLY A 187 10.28 9.79 -5.23
C GLY A 187 10.91 9.25 -6.51
N PRO A 188 10.61 9.81 -7.70
CA PRO A 188 11.15 9.34 -8.97
C PRO A 188 12.68 9.44 -9.06
N GLU A 189 13.29 10.39 -8.33
CA GLU A 189 14.74 10.57 -8.25
C GLU A 189 15.47 9.43 -7.53
N ASN A 190 14.75 8.63 -6.73
CA ASN A 190 15.30 7.50 -5.99
C ASN A 190 15.20 6.18 -6.76
N PHE A 191 14.74 6.22 -8.01
CA PHE A 191 14.78 5.04 -8.86
C PHE A 191 16.20 4.70 -9.28
N LEU A 192 16.58 3.44 -9.07
CA LEU A 192 17.91 2.96 -9.38
C LEU A 192 17.97 2.30 -10.77
N VAL A 193 17.21 1.23 -10.97
CA VAL A 193 17.31 0.38 -12.17
C VAL A 193 16.12 -0.57 -12.27
N GLN A 194 15.86 -1.08 -13.48
CA GLN A 194 14.95 -2.19 -13.75
C GLN A 194 15.76 -3.33 -14.38
N PHE A 195 15.63 -4.54 -13.82
CA PHE A 195 16.22 -5.75 -14.37
C PHE A 195 15.16 -6.50 -15.18
N SER A 196 15.55 -7.04 -16.34
CA SER A 196 14.75 -8.05 -17.05
C SER A 196 15.28 -9.41 -16.65
N TRP A 197 14.41 -10.26 -16.13
CA TRP A 197 14.73 -11.65 -15.77
C TRP A 197 14.13 -12.61 -16.80
#